data_AF-A0A9D7CYJ4-F1
#
_entry.id   AF-A0A9D7CYJ4-F1
#
_cell.length_a   1.000
_cell.length_b   1.000
_cell.length_c   1.000
_cell.angle_alpha   90.00
_cell.angle_beta   90.00
_cell.angle_gamma   90.00
#
_symmetry.space_group_name_H-M   'P 1'
#
loop_
_entity.id
_entity.type
_entity.pdbx_description
1 polymer ?
#
loop_
_entity_poly.entity_id
_entity_poly.type
_entity_poly.pdbx_seq_one_letter_code
_entity_poly.pdbx_strand_id
1 'polypeptide(L)'
;MTSASTDELEEEERDLEALRARGPSTRHRRAVAAALGVIALAGALAFGWRRAQKPYDPLDSTEGQLLGLTLPKALVSEGRERQVLIAELGTPRAETALGAEASAAVRELLRAADVVEAARGDKTAEVDGFVRAATALDEALRKKKIPIFVDGDVLVTQERHRPLLMSYYIEREVTFEVESARVPAIHLWRLDRLRLKLPFLGFTRPRTPYALVVLDAVETDLVTIIGPSLKGGEPFELVDDRGAADQEPWMKPIEKRAGELLRLELQTEAKRPEFLRLADLLAERRALVRKWVALLPGLGLVLRVPGRYLPEANYEQDLAHRVPRRELDEWERIHGELRSRAMLDAFLGLRRRFTGSVERHEVQHRIDYTAGLVPVPPVLADLLGVKNPLGAVFGSLPARARDELSAHLAQMADGGTPLLDILLLSRSLFRERFDAYSYAAWATLLGVGRELGKDVDAQIGTATVRSEQFGRALSLIVESPPHEIAAAARRFRQRSFGDELPRVRVASVVEGRAWRH
;
A
#
# COMPACT_ATOMS: atom_id res chain seq x y z
N MET A 1 3.83 -51.08 70.25
CA MET A 1 4.06 -52.52 70.04
C MET A 1 2.85 -53.09 69.33
N THR A 2 2.88 -53.04 68.01
CA THR A 2 2.09 -53.88 67.12
C THR A 2 3.13 -54.43 66.15
N SER A 3 3.64 -55.62 66.45
CA SER A 3 4.48 -56.37 65.52
C SER A 3 3.57 -56.80 64.38
N ALA A 4 3.51 -55.99 63.32
CA ALA A 4 3.07 -56.49 62.03
C ALA A 4 4.00 -57.66 61.69
N SER A 5 3.40 -58.83 61.47
CA SER A 5 4.13 -60.07 61.24
C SER A 5 5.01 -59.90 60.01
N THR A 6 6.25 -60.37 60.07
CA THR A 6 7.16 -60.47 58.91
C THR A 6 6.50 -61.18 57.73
N ASP A 7 5.49 -62.01 57.97
CA ASP A 7 4.69 -62.68 56.95
C ASP A 7 3.82 -61.70 56.13
N GLU A 8 3.30 -60.61 56.71
CA GLU A 8 2.47 -59.64 55.98
C GLU A 8 3.31 -58.83 54.97
N LEU A 9 4.57 -58.54 55.31
CA LEU A 9 5.49 -57.83 54.41
C LEU A 9 5.99 -58.75 53.28
N GLU A 10 6.23 -60.04 53.55
CA GLU A 10 6.57 -61.00 52.50
C GLU A 10 5.38 -61.29 51.56
N GLU A 11 4.14 -61.28 52.08
CA GLU A 11 2.93 -61.46 51.28
C GLU A 11 2.68 -60.23 50.38
N GLU A 12 2.87 -59.02 50.90
CA GLU A 12 2.75 -57.78 50.13
C GLU A 12 3.84 -57.65 49.05
N GLU A 13 5.07 -58.10 49.33
CA GLU A 13 6.16 -58.12 48.37
C GLU A 13 5.93 -59.16 47.25
N ARG A 14 5.39 -60.35 47.58
CA ARG A 14 4.99 -61.36 46.59
C ARG A 14 3.81 -60.91 45.73
N ASP A 15 2.84 -60.20 46.30
CA ASP A 15 1.72 -59.65 45.55
C ASP A 15 2.16 -58.52 44.60
N LEU A 16 3.14 -57.70 45.02
CA LEU A 16 3.76 -56.69 44.16
C LEU A 16 4.60 -57.32 43.04
N GLU A 17 5.35 -58.39 43.30
CA GLU A 17 6.05 -59.15 42.25
C GLU A 17 5.08 -59.85 41.29
N ALA A 18 3.98 -60.40 41.78
CA ALA A 18 2.93 -61.00 40.96
C ALA A 18 2.21 -59.95 40.08
N LEU A 19 2.01 -58.74 40.59
CA LEU A 19 1.48 -57.59 39.83
C LEU A 19 2.47 -57.09 38.78
N ARG A 20 3.79 -57.11 39.05
CA ARG A 20 4.83 -56.77 38.07
C ARG A 20 5.03 -57.84 37.00
N ALA A 21 4.87 -59.12 37.35
CA ALA A 21 4.96 -60.26 36.43
C ALA A 21 3.75 -60.35 35.49
N ARG A 22 2.57 -59.87 35.93
CA ARG A 22 1.40 -59.63 35.08
C ARG A 22 1.63 -58.37 34.25
N GLY A 23 2.57 -58.46 33.30
CA GLY A 23 2.83 -57.40 32.33
C GLY A 23 1.52 -56.87 31.73
N PRO A 24 1.47 -55.58 31.35
CA PRO A 24 0.22 -54.91 31.02
C PRO A 24 -0.57 -55.75 30.03
N SER A 25 -1.79 -56.13 30.44
CA SER A 25 -2.63 -57.04 29.67
C SER A 25 -2.74 -56.54 28.23
N THR A 26 -2.90 -57.46 27.28
CA THR A 26 -3.08 -57.11 25.86
C THR A 26 -4.21 -56.09 25.65
N ARG A 27 -5.23 -56.09 26.52
CA ARG A 27 -6.28 -55.05 26.57
C ARG A 27 -5.75 -53.68 26.98
N HIS A 28 -4.91 -53.59 28.00
CA HIS A 28 -4.28 -52.34 28.43
C HIS A 28 -3.35 -51.77 27.33
N ARG A 29 -2.52 -52.61 26.70
CA ARG A 29 -1.66 -52.17 25.58
C ARG A 29 -2.47 -51.67 24.38
N ARG A 30 -3.58 -52.35 24.02
CA ARG A 30 -4.50 -51.90 22.95
C ARG A 30 -5.21 -50.60 23.31
N ALA A 31 -5.63 -50.43 24.58
CA ALA A 31 -6.25 -49.20 25.04
C ALA A 31 -5.28 -48.01 25.00
N VAL A 32 -4.04 -48.20 25.45
CA VAL A 32 -2.98 -47.17 25.37
C VAL A 32 -2.66 -46.82 23.91
N ALA A 33 -2.52 -47.81 23.03
CA ALA A 33 -2.28 -47.57 21.60
C ALA A 33 -3.45 -46.83 20.93
N ALA A 34 -4.70 -47.17 21.26
CA ALA A 34 -5.88 -46.47 20.77
C ALA A 34 -5.93 -45.01 21.27
N ALA A 35 -5.63 -44.78 22.55
CA ALA A 35 -5.57 -43.44 23.13
C ALA A 35 -4.49 -42.57 22.47
N LEU A 36 -3.29 -43.13 22.23
CA LEU A 36 -2.22 -42.44 21.50
C LEU A 36 -2.63 -42.13 20.05
N GLY A 37 -3.34 -43.04 19.38
CA GLY A 37 -3.89 -42.81 18.05
C GLY A 37 -4.89 -41.65 18.01
N VAL A 38 -5.79 -41.57 19.00
CA VAL A 38 -6.76 -40.46 19.13
C VAL A 38 -6.06 -39.13 19.40
N ILE A 39 -5.06 -39.10 20.29
CA ILE A 39 -4.28 -37.88 20.59
C ILE A 39 -3.52 -37.41 19.36
N ALA A 40 -2.86 -38.33 18.62
CA ALA A 40 -2.15 -38.00 17.40
C ALA A 40 -3.09 -37.45 16.31
N LEU A 41 -4.27 -38.06 16.15
CA LEU A 41 -5.29 -37.58 15.21
C LEU A 41 -5.83 -36.21 15.62
N ALA A 42 -6.13 -36.00 16.90
CA ALA A 42 -6.58 -34.71 17.41
C ALA A 42 -5.51 -33.63 17.24
N GLY A 43 -4.23 -33.95 17.48
CA GLY A 43 -3.10 -33.07 17.24
C GLY A 43 -2.94 -32.73 15.75
N ALA A 44 -3.06 -33.71 14.86
CA ALA A 44 -3.00 -33.51 13.42
C ALA A 44 -4.18 -32.66 12.90
N LEU A 45 -5.39 -32.89 13.40
CA LEU A 45 -6.58 -32.08 13.09
C LEU A 45 -6.44 -30.65 13.61
N ALA A 46 -5.97 -30.47 14.86
CA ALA A 46 -5.73 -29.15 15.42
C ALA A 46 -4.63 -28.40 14.67
N PHE A 47 -3.55 -29.08 14.27
CA PHE A 47 -2.48 -28.51 13.46
C PHE A 47 -2.97 -28.16 12.04
N GLY A 48 -3.70 -29.08 11.40
CA GLY A 48 -4.31 -28.86 10.08
C GLY A 48 -5.30 -27.71 10.10
N TRP A 49 -6.12 -27.62 11.14
CA TRP A 49 -7.08 -26.54 11.34
C TRP A 49 -6.38 -25.20 11.59
N ARG A 50 -5.39 -25.14 12.49
CA ARG A 50 -4.57 -23.93 12.70
C ARG A 50 -3.86 -23.50 11.41
N ARG A 51 -3.33 -24.44 10.63
CA ARG A 51 -2.67 -24.14 9.35
C ARG A 51 -3.67 -23.64 8.30
N ALA A 52 -4.88 -24.21 8.26
CA ALA A 52 -5.96 -23.75 7.39
C ALA A 52 -6.51 -22.37 7.79
N GLN A 53 -6.40 -22.01 9.06
CA GLN A 53 -6.75 -20.69 9.58
C GLN A 53 -5.60 -19.68 9.53
N LYS A 54 -4.37 -20.11 9.26
CA LYS A 54 -3.25 -19.17 9.13
C LYS A 54 -3.54 -18.24 7.94
N PRO A 55 -3.54 -16.91 8.12
CA PRO A 55 -3.65 -15.98 7.02
C PRO A 55 -2.61 -16.32 5.96
N TYR A 56 -3.01 -16.25 4.70
CA TYR A 56 -2.09 -16.46 3.59
C TYR A 56 -0.96 -15.44 3.68
N ASP A 57 0.29 -15.89 3.59
CA ASP A 57 1.47 -15.02 3.47
C ASP A 57 2.30 -15.49 2.26
N PRO A 58 2.48 -14.66 1.22
CA PRO A 58 3.33 -15.00 0.08
C PRO A 58 4.77 -15.34 0.51
N LEU A 59 5.27 -14.81 1.63
CA LEU A 59 6.60 -15.13 2.15
C LEU A 59 6.71 -16.52 2.81
N ASP A 60 5.59 -17.24 2.98
CA ASP A 60 5.63 -18.66 3.36
C ASP A 60 6.01 -19.56 2.17
N SER A 61 5.93 -19.05 0.93
CA SER A 61 6.32 -19.77 -0.29
C SER A 61 7.82 -19.66 -0.57
N THR A 62 8.39 -20.62 -1.32
CA THR A 62 9.82 -20.55 -1.68
C THR A 62 10.08 -19.41 -2.64
N GLU A 63 9.17 -19.17 -3.59
CA GLU A 63 9.18 -18.08 -4.56
C GLU A 63 9.17 -16.72 -3.85
N GLY A 64 8.27 -16.55 -2.86
CA GLY A 64 8.20 -15.34 -2.05
C GLY A 64 9.43 -15.09 -1.20
N GLN A 65 10.07 -16.12 -0.65
CA GLN A 65 11.34 -15.97 0.08
C GLN A 65 12.50 -15.57 -0.85
N LEU A 66 12.60 -16.22 -2.01
CA LEU A 66 13.66 -15.95 -2.98
C LEU A 66 13.50 -14.54 -3.57
N LEU A 67 12.34 -14.22 -4.10
CA LEU A 67 12.11 -12.95 -4.79
C LEU A 67 11.80 -11.81 -3.84
N GLY A 68 11.11 -12.05 -2.73
CA GLY A 68 10.70 -11.02 -1.77
C GLY A 68 11.78 -10.64 -0.76
N LEU A 69 12.62 -11.60 -0.32
CA LEU A 69 13.62 -11.37 0.73
C LEU A 69 15.04 -11.49 0.20
N THR A 70 15.35 -12.53 -0.56
CA THR A 70 16.73 -12.87 -0.95
C THR A 70 17.23 -11.94 -2.07
N LEU A 71 16.45 -11.75 -3.14
CA LEU A 71 16.84 -10.96 -4.31
C LEU A 71 17.06 -9.47 -4.00
N PRO A 72 16.12 -8.73 -3.35
CA PRO A 72 16.36 -7.34 -2.97
C PRO A 72 17.54 -7.19 -2.02
N LYS A 73 17.71 -8.14 -1.08
CA LYS A 73 18.83 -8.14 -0.15
C LYS A 73 20.17 -8.38 -0.86
N ALA A 74 20.21 -9.28 -1.85
CA ALA A 74 21.41 -9.57 -2.63
C ALA A 74 21.94 -8.31 -3.34
N LEU A 75 21.05 -7.45 -3.84
CA LEU A 75 21.47 -6.20 -4.51
C LEU A 75 22.01 -5.14 -3.56
N VAL A 76 21.49 -5.04 -2.35
CA VAL A 76 21.94 -3.99 -1.40
C VAL A 76 23.07 -4.46 -0.47
N SER A 77 23.38 -5.75 -0.46
CA SER A 77 24.47 -6.34 0.34
C SER A 77 25.81 -6.22 -0.38
N GLU A 78 26.91 -6.32 0.37
CA GLU A 78 28.27 -6.26 -0.18
C GLU A 78 29.08 -7.51 0.22
N GLY A 79 30.19 -7.76 -0.50
CA GLY A 79 31.17 -8.78 -0.16
C GLY A 79 30.61 -10.20 -0.05
N ARG A 80 30.99 -10.91 1.04
CA ARG A 80 30.65 -12.32 1.24
C ARG A 80 29.14 -12.56 1.39
N GLU A 81 28.42 -11.64 2.03
CA GLU A 81 26.96 -11.77 2.20
C GLU A 81 26.25 -11.77 0.85
N ARG A 82 26.61 -10.84 -0.04
CA ARG A 82 26.08 -10.79 -1.40
C ARG A 82 26.35 -12.09 -2.16
N GLN A 83 27.57 -12.62 -2.08
CA GLN A 83 27.92 -13.89 -2.75
C GLN A 83 27.08 -15.07 -2.26
N VAL A 84 26.81 -15.16 -0.95
CA VAL A 84 25.96 -16.21 -0.38
C VAL A 84 24.52 -16.08 -0.89
N LEU A 85 23.95 -14.87 -0.90
CA LEU A 85 22.59 -14.64 -1.39
C LEU A 85 22.45 -14.93 -2.89
N ILE A 86 23.45 -14.55 -3.70
CA ILE A 86 23.48 -14.88 -5.14
C ILE A 86 23.58 -16.40 -5.34
N ALA A 87 24.41 -17.09 -4.55
CA ALA A 87 24.52 -18.55 -4.63
C ALA A 87 23.19 -19.24 -4.26
N GLU A 88 22.46 -18.72 -3.27
CA GLU A 88 21.12 -19.21 -2.89
C GLU A 88 20.11 -19.11 -4.05
N LEU A 89 20.09 -17.97 -4.76
CA LEU A 89 19.26 -17.75 -5.95
C LEU A 89 19.64 -18.66 -7.13
N GLY A 90 20.85 -19.23 -7.12
CA GLY A 90 21.34 -20.19 -8.13
C GLY A 90 21.16 -21.67 -7.76
N THR A 91 20.53 -21.99 -6.64
CA THR A 91 20.37 -23.39 -6.19
C THR A 91 19.36 -24.18 -7.03
N PRO A 92 19.46 -25.53 -7.08
CA PRO A 92 18.43 -26.38 -7.68
C PRO A 92 17.04 -26.18 -7.07
N ARG A 93 16.97 -25.82 -5.78
CA ARG A 93 15.72 -25.47 -5.09
C ARG A 93 15.11 -24.20 -5.69
N ALA A 94 15.91 -23.16 -5.93
CA ALA A 94 15.45 -21.94 -6.57
C ALA A 94 14.99 -22.20 -8.01
N GLU A 95 15.72 -23.00 -8.77
CA GLU A 95 15.33 -23.38 -10.12
C GLU A 95 14.04 -24.20 -10.18
N THR A 96 13.82 -25.08 -9.20
CA THR A 96 12.57 -25.84 -9.09
C THR A 96 11.37 -24.93 -8.79
N ALA A 97 11.54 -23.95 -7.90
CA ALA A 97 10.47 -23.03 -7.50
C ALA A 97 10.14 -22.01 -8.61
N LEU A 98 11.16 -21.37 -9.19
CA LEU A 98 10.98 -20.30 -10.18
C LEU A 98 10.81 -20.85 -11.61
N GLY A 99 11.36 -22.03 -11.88
CA GLY A 99 11.56 -22.56 -13.23
C GLY A 99 12.82 -22.02 -13.91
N ALA A 100 13.28 -22.73 -14.95
CA ALA A 100 14.52 -22.43 -15.65
C ALA A 100 14.55 -21.01 -16.26
N GLU A 101 13.46 -20.58 -16.90
CA GLU A 101 13.37 -19.25 -17.56
C GLU A 101 13.50 -18.11 -16.54
N ALA A 102 12.69 -18.11 -15.48
CA ALA A 102 12.76 -17.08 -14.45
C ALA A 102 14.10 -17.11 -13.69
N SER A 103 14.66 -18.29 -13.44
CA SER A 103 15.99 -18.42 -12.81
C SER A 103 17.10 -17.85 -13.70
N ALA A 104 17.00 -18.04 -15.01
CA ALA A 104 17.92 -17.40 -15.96
C ALA A 104 17.74 -15.87 -15.96
N ALA A 105 16.51 -15.38 -15.93
CA ALA A 105 16.23 -13.94 -15.85
C ALA A 105 16.73 -13.30 -14.54
N VAL A 106 16.63 -13.98 -13.40
CA VAL A 106 17.23 -13.52 -12.13
C VAL A 106 18.75 -13.36 -12.26
N ARG A 107 19.43 -14.32 -12.89
CA ARG A 107 20.88 -14.22 -13.12
C ARG A 107 21.24 -13.06 -14.05
N GLU A 108 20.46 -12.84 -15.10
CA GLU A 108 20.66 -11.70 -16.00
C GLU A 108 20.45 -10.36 -15.30
N LEU A 109 19.41 -10.26 -14.48
CA LEU A 109 19.11 -9.07 -13.68
C LEU A 109 20.25 -8.73 -12.73
N LEU A 110 20.80 -9.72 -12.02
CA LEU A 110 21.95 -9.54 -11.14
C LEU A 110 23.20 -9.10 -11.91
N ARG A 111 23.45 -9.67 -13.09
CA ARG A 111 24.56 -9.25 -13.97
C ARG A 111 24.37 -7.82 -14.46
N ALA A 112 23.16 -7.45 -14.88
CA ALA A 112 22.86 -6.09 -15.32
C ALA A 112 23.03 -5.08 -14.18
N ALA A 113 22.72 -5.46 -12.94
CA ALA A 113 23.00 -4.66 -11.76
C ALA A 113 24.51 -4.41 -11.57
N ASP A 114 25.34 -5.46 -11.69
CA ASP A 114 26.81 -5.33 -11.64
C ASP A 114 27.34 -4.35 -12.70
N VAL A 115 26.79 -4.40 -13.91
CA VAL A 115 27.16 -3.51 -15.01
C VAL A 115 26.83 -2.04 -14.67
N VAL A 116 25.66 -1.76 -14.11
CA VAL A 116 25.28 -0.41 -13.67
C VAL A 116 26.21 0.12 -12.57
N GLU A 117 26.55 -0.73 -11.60
CA GLU A 117 27.47 -0.37 -10.51
C GLU A 117 28.88 -0.07 -11.02
N ALA A 118 29.38 -0.87 -11.96
CA ALA A 118 30.71 -0.75 -12.53
C ALA A 118 30.86 0.43 -13.51
N ALA A 119 29.79 0.84 -14.18
CA ALA A 119 29.82 1.88 -15.20
C ALA A 119 30.35 3.23 -14.67
N ARG A 120 30.91 4.03 -15.57
CA ARG A 120 31.47 5.37 -15.33
C ARG A 120 30.95 6.33 -16.41
N GLY A 121 30.71 7.60 -16.08
CA GLY A 121 30.20 8.59 -17.03
C GLY A 121 28.68 8.52 -17.21
N ASP A 122 28.18 8.81 -18.42
CA ASP A 122 26.77 8.63 -18.78
C ASP A 122 26.43 7.13 -18.74
N LYS A 123 25.41 6.77 -17.97
CA LYS A 123 25.01 5.38 -17.70
C LYS A 123 23.64 5.02 -18.27
N THR A 124 23.13 5.83 -19.19
CA THR A 124 21.76 5.67 -19.70
C THR A 124 21.54 4.27 -20.28
N ALA A 125 22.51 3.75 -21.06
CA ALA A 125 22.40 2.43 -21.67
C ALA A 125 22.38 1.28 -20.65
N GLU A 126 23.21 1.37 -19.61
CA GLU A 126 23.33 0.36 -18.56
C GLU A 126 22.09 0.35 -17.66
N VAL A 127 21.59 1.53 -17.27
CA VAL A 127 20.33 1.67 -16.53
C VAL A 127 19.20 1.06 -17.34
N ASP A 128 19.14 1.32 -18.64
CA ASP A 128 18.13 0.76 -19.52
C ASP A 128 18.25 -0.77 -19.64
N GLY A 129 19.49 -1.30 -19.65
CA GLY A 129 19.75 -2.73 -19.61
C GLY A 129 19.22 -3.39 -18.34
N PHE A 130 19.46 -2.77 -17.19
CA PHE A 130 18.96 -3.26 -15.90
C PHE A 130 17.43 -3.26 -15.82
N VAL A 131 16.78 -2.18 -16.23
CA VAL A 131 15.31 -2.11 -16.26
C VAL A 131 14.72 -3.16 -17.20
N ARG A 132 15.31 -3.36 -18.40
CA ARG A 132 14.87 -4.42 -19.32
C ARG A 132 15.03 -5.82 -18.72
N ALA A 133 16.11 -6.07 -17.97
CA ALA A 133 16.31 -7.35 -17.29
C ALA A 133 15.24 -7.60 -16.21
N ALA A 134 14.81 -6.56 -15.49
CA ALA A 134 13.71 -6.66 -14.53
C ALA A 134 12.38 -6.99 -15.25
N THR A 135 12.07 -6.30 -16.35
CA THR A 135 10.89 -6.61 -17.17
C THR A 135 10.91 -8.04 -17.71
N ALA A 136 12.06 -8.53 -18.16
CA ALA A 136 12.20 -9.92 -18.62
C ALA A 136 11.95 -10.94 -17.49
N LEU A 137 12.35 -10.62 -16.26
CA LEU A 137 12.02 -11.44 -15.09
C LEU A 137 10.50 -11.46 -14.86
N ASP A 138 9.83 -10.31 -14.85
CA ASP A 138 8.37 -10.23 -14.67
C ASP A 138 7.61 -11.04 -15.74
N GLU A 139 8.05 -10.97 -17.00
CA GLU A 139 7.47 -11.78 -18.07
C GLU A 139 7.60 -13.28 -17.82
N ALA A 140 8.77 -13.74 -17.35
CA ALA A 140 9.01 -15.14 -17.01
C ALA A 140 8.16 -15.60 -15.81
N LEU A 141 8.04 -14.76 -14.77
CA LEU A 141 7.19 -15.03 -13.61
C LEU A 141 5.72 -15.13 -14.00
N ARG A 142 5.24 -14.22 -14.85
CA ARG A 142 3.87 -14.24 -15.38
C ARG A 142 3.57 -15.50 -16.18
N LYS A 143 4.48 -15.96 -17.05
CA LYS A 143 4.32 -17.23 -17.79
C LYS A 143 4.19 -18.43 -16.83
N LYS A 144 4.87 -18.38 -15.69
CA LYS A 144 4.78 -19.39 -14.62
C LYS A 144 3.62 -19.18 -13.64
N LYS A 145 2.82 -18.12 -13.83
CA LYS A 145 1.74 -17.72 -12.92
C LYS A 145 2.22 -17.51 -11.48
N ILE A 146 3.46 -17.05 -11.32
CA ILE A 146 3.98 -16.63 -10.02
C ILE A 146 3.50 -15.19 -9.79
N PRO A 147 2.68 -14.93 -8.75
CA PRO A 147 2.05 -13.62 -8.54
C PRO A 147 3.01 -12.64 -7.85
N ILE A 148 4.21 -12.49 -8.40
CA ILE A 148 5.25 -11.61 -7.89
C ILE A 148 5.69 -10.67 -9.02
N PHE A 149 5.78 -9.39 -8.70
CA PHE A 149 6.26 -8.33 -9.56
C PHE A 149 7.55 -7.75 -8.99
N VAL A 150 8.57 -7.55 -9.82
CA VAL A 150 9.88 -7.05 -9.44
C VAL A 150 10.16 -5.73 -10.15
N ASP A 151 10.05 -4.63 -9.41
CA ASP A 151 10.30 -3.30 -9.94
C ASP A 151 11.80 -2.95 -9.85
N GLY A 152 12.43 -2.77 -11.01
CA GLY A 152 13.82 -2.33 -11.13
C GLY A 152 13.94 -0.82 -11.34
N ASP A 153 14.72 -0.17 -10.48
CA ASP A 153 15.05 1.26 -10.57
C ASP A 153 16.53 1.51 -10.22
N VAL A 154 17.02 2.73 -10.41
CA VAL A 154 18.41 3.10 -10.08
C VAL A 154 18.42 4.37 -9.26
N LEU A 155 18.96 4.28 -8.05
CA LEU A 155 19.21 5.45 -7.21
C LEU A 155 20.43 6.20 -7.74
N VAL A 156 20.20 7.40 -8.24
CA VAL A 156 21.26 8.29 -8.73
C VAL A 156 21.67 9.24 -7.62
N THR A 157 22.91 9.13 -7.17
CA THR A 157 23.59 10.13 -6.35
C THR A 157 24.68 10.82 -7.18
N GLN A 158 25.22 11.94 -6.69
CA GLN A 158 26.23 12.73 -7.42
C GLN A 158 27.43 11.91 -7.90
N GLU A 159 27.76 10.80 -7.22
CA GLU A 159 28.95 9.99 -7.51
C GLU A 159 28.63 8.57 -7.95
N ARG A 160 27.40 8.08 -7.74
CA ARG A 160 27.08 6.64 -7.90
C ARG A 160 25.66 6.43 -8.39
N HIS A 161 25.52 5.41 -9.23
CA HIS A 161 24.25 4.81 -9.59
C HIS A 161 24.17 3.49 -8.85
N ARG A 162 23.17 3.33 -7.99
CA ARG A 162 22.94 2.09 -7.24
C ARG A 162 21.67 1.42 -7.75
N PRO A 163 21.75 0.20 -8.30
CA PRO A 163 20.58 -0.59 -8.61
C PRO A 163 19.69 -0.76 -7.37
N LEU A 164 18.39 -0.66 -7.59
CA LEU A 164 17.36 -0.87 -6.59
C LEU A 164 16.33 -1.84 -7.17
N LEU A 165 16.00 -2.88 -6.41
CA LEU A 165 14.83 -3.71 -6.69
C LEU A 165 13.85 -3.63 -5.54
N MET A 166 12.58 -3.49 -5.89
CA MET A 166 11.47 -3.63 -4.97
C MET A 166 10.63 -4.81 -5.44
N SER A 167 10.29 -5.70 -4.51
CA SER A 167 9.54 -6.91 -4.83
C SER A 167 8.15 -6.81 -4.23
N TYR A 168 7.16 -7.19 -5.02
CA TYR A 168 5.76 -7.07 -4.67
C TYR A 168 4.99 -8.36 -4.92
N TYR A 169 4.01 -8.64 -4.08
CA TYR A 169 2.97 -9.62 -4.35
C TYR A 169 1.82 -8.97 -5.10
N ILE A 170 1.39 -9.60 -6.19
CA ILE A 170 0.25 -9.17 -6.99
C ILE A 170 -1.02 -9.77 -6.37
N GLU A 171 -1.82 -8.94 -5.68
CA GLU A 171 -3.10 -9.37 -5.12
C GLU A 171 -4.21 -9.37 -6.18
N ARG A 172 -4.16 -8.44 -7.14
CA ARG A 172 -5.19 -8.28 -8.16
C ARG A 172 -4.59 -7.72 -9.44
N GLU A 173 -5.03 -8.24 -10.57
CA GLU A 173 -4.71 -7.73 -11.90
C GLU A 173 -6.01 -7.38 -12.63
N VAL A 174 -6.09 -6.17 -13.16
CA VAL A 174 -7.21 -5.65 -13.93
C VAL A 174 -6.70 -5.28 -15.31
N THR A 175 -7.28 -5.85 -16.36
CA THR A 175 -6.99 -5.41 -17.72
C THR A 175 -8.07 -4.45 -18.18
N PHE A 176 -7.67 -3.25 -18.54
CA PHE A 176 -8.54 -2.24 -19.12
C PHE A 176 -8.46 -2.28 -20.64
N GLU A 177 -9.61 -2.09 -21.28
CA GLU A 177 -9.73 -1.79 -22.71
C GLU A 177 -9.91 -0.27 -22.87
N VAL A 178 -9.01 0.32 -23.65
CA VAL A 178 -8.98 1.74 -23.96
C VAL A 178 -8.90 1.85 -25.48
N GLU A 179 -10.05 2.13 -26.11
CA GLU A 179 -10.19 2.06 -27.56
C GLU A 179 -9.75 0.70 -28.12
N SER A 180 -8.62 0.64 -28.84
CA SER A 180 -8.04 -0.61 -29.38
C SER A 180 -6.88 -1.16 -28.53
N ALA A 181 -6.46 -0.43 -27.49
CA ALA A 181 -5.35 -0.79 -26.62
C ALA A 181 -5.81 -1.52 -25.36
N ARG A 182 -4.91 -2.32 -24.80
CA ARG A 182 -5.10 -2.96 -23.49
C ARG A 182 -4.08 -2.43 -22.50
N VAL A 183 -4.55 -1.96 -21.36
CA VAL A 183 -3.72 -1.44 -20.28
C VAL A 183 -3.89 -2.35 -19.06
N PRO A 184 -2.89 -3.15 -18.69
CA PRO A 184 -2.93 -3.92 -17.47
C PRO A 184 -2.62 -3.02 -16.26
N ALA A 185 -3.39 -3.16 -15.20
CA ALA A 185 -3.14 -2.57 -13.90
C ALA A 185 -2.98 -3.67 -12.85
N ILE A 186 -1.99 -3.54 -11.97
CA ILE A 186 -1.69 -4.53 -10.93
C ILE A 186 -1.69 -3.89 -9.54
N HIS A 187 -2.27 -4.59 -8.59
CA HIS A 187 -2.38 -4.19 -7.20
C HIS A 187 -1.34 -4.91 -6.36
N LEU A 188 -0.47 -4.12 -5.76
CA LEU A 188 0.80 -4.58 -5.23
C LEU A 188 0.85 -4.43 -3.72
N TRP A 189 1.25 -5.49 -3.04
CA TRP A 189 1.75 -5.45 -1.68
C TRP A 189 3.25 -5.62 -1.66
N ARG A 190 3.96 -4.78 -0.94
CA ARG A 190 5.41 -4.90 -0.82
C ARG A 190 5.82 -6.14 -0.03
N LEU A 191 6.76 -6.90 -0.59
CA LEU A 191 7.37 -8.09 0.02
C LEU A 191 8.69 -7.77 0.73
N ASP A 192 9.49 -6.88 0.15
CA ASP A 192 10.82 -6.59 0.67
C ASP A 192 10.78 -5.76 1.96
N ARG A 193 11.88 -5.81 2.71
CA ARG A 193 12.05 -5.12 3.99
C ARG A 193 12.95 -3.89 3.89
N LEU A 194 13.14 -3.35 2.69
CA LEU A 194 13.95 -2.14 2.53
C LEU A 194 13.22 -0.96 3.17
N ARG A 195 13.97 -0.11 3.89
CA ARG A 195 13.43 1.08 4.58
C ARG A 195 13.25 2.26 3.61
N LEU A 196 12.65 2.01 2.46
CA LEU A 196 12.32 3.03 1.47
C LEU A 196 10.81 3.29 1.53
N LYS A 197 10.37 4.53 1.74
CA LYS A 197 8.93 4.86 1.66
C LYS A 197 8.64 5.42 0.28
N LEU A 198 7.69 4.82 -0.43
CA LEU A 198 7.16 5.39 -1.66
C LEU A 198 6.05 6.38 -1.28
N PRO A 199 6.15 7.66 -1.67
CA PRO A 199 5.19 8.68 -1.26
C PRO A 199 3.89 8.70 -2.10
N PHE A 200 3.67 7.71 -2.95
CA PHE A 200 2.60 7.69 -3.95
C PHE A 200 1.69 6.46 -3.80
N LEU A 201 0.41 6.64 -4.12
CA LEU A 201 -0.64 5.61 -4.06
C LEU A 201 -0.53 4.58 -5.20
N GLY A 202 0.07 5.00 -6.29
CA GLY A 202 0.38 4.21 -7.46
C GLY A 202 1.56 4.84 -8.19
N PHE A 203 2.07 4.16 -9.20
CA PHE A 203 3.02 4.77 -10.13
C PHE A 203 3.02 4.03 -11.46
N THR A 204 3.26 4.79 -12.53
CA THR A 204 3.42 4.25 -13.87
C THR A 204 4.69 4.83 -14.48
N ARG A 205 5.55 3.95 -15.00
CA ARG A 205 6.78 4.34 -15.69
C ARG A 205 6.65 4.09 -17.18
N PRO A 206 7.29 4.90 -18.05
CA PRO A 206 7.20 4.67 -19.50
C PRO A 206 7.60 3.26 -19.92
N ARG A 207 8.57 2.66 -19.23
CA ARG A 207 9.17 1.35 -19.54
C ARG A 207 8.43 0.16 -18.93
N THR A 208 7.56 0.39 -17.96
CA THR A 208 6.76 -0.67 -17.33
C THR A 208 5.42 -0.75 -18.04
N PRO A 209 5.00 -1.92 -18.56
CA PRO A 209 3.75 -2.03 -19.30
C PRO A 209 2.51 -1.94 -18.41
N TYR A 210 2.69 -1.89 -17.10
CA TYR A 210 1.65 -1.91 -16.09
C TYR A 210 1.39 -0.52 -15.49
N ALA A 211 0.12 -0.25 -15.20
CA ALA A 211 -0.30 0.74 -14.22
C ALA A 211 -0.22 0.12 -12.81
N LEU A 212 0.58 0.67 -11.90
CA LEU A 212 0.83 0.03 -10.60
C LEU A 212 0.06 0.73 -9.48
N VAL A 213 -0.72 -0.04 -8.71
CA VAL A 213 -1.42 0.45 -7.52
C VAL A 213 -0.75 -0.13 -6.27
N VAL A 214 -0.24 0.72 -5.39
CA VAL A 214 0.51 0.33 -4.19
C VAL A 214 -0.43 0.22 -2.99
N LEU A 215 -0.89 -0.99 -2.69
CA LEU A 215 -1.86 -1.25 -1.63
C LEU A 215 -1.34 -0.83 -0.24
N ASP A 216 -0.02 -0.85 -0.02
CA ASP A 216 0.58 -0.36 1.22
C ASP A 216 0.25 1.12 1.49
N ALA A 217 0.36 1.96 0.46
CA ALA A 217 0.11 3.39 0.55
C ALA A 217 -1.41 3.68 0.61
N VAL A 218 -2.18 2.99 -0.24
CA VAL A 218 -3.66 3.05 -0.21
C VAL A 218 -4.21 2.73 1.18
N GLU A 219 -3.77 1.63 1.78
CA GLU A 219 -4.22 1.26 3.12
C GLU A 219 -3.76 2.27 4.18
N THR A 220 -2.58 2.86 4.03
CA THR A 220 -2.11 3.93 4.92
C THR A 220 -3.06 5.11 4.90
N ASP A 221 -3.43 5.61 3.72
CA ASP A 221 -4.35 6.74 3.60
C ASP A 221 -5.75 6.39 4.10
N LEU A 222 -6.23 5.17 3.84
CA LEU A 222 -7.51 4.67 4.37
C LEU A 222 -7.53 4.63 5.90
N VAL A 223 -6.46 4.19 6.53
CA VAL A 223 -6.41 4.00 7.98
C VAL A 223 -6.14 5.30 8.72
N THR A 224 -5.33 6.19 8.14
CA THR A 224 -4.84 7.38 8.83
C THR A 224 -5.62 8.64 8.50
N ILE A 225 -6.18 8.74 7.29
CA ILE A 225 -6.85 9.95 6.79
C ILE A 225 -8.32 9.66 6.54
N ILE A 226 -8.63 8.81 5.55
CA ILE A 226 -10.00 8.68 5.02
C ILE A 226 -10.94 8.02 6.03
N GLY A 227 -10.57 6.85 6.54
CA GLY A 227 -11.38 6.03 7.46
C GLY A 227 -11.83 6.78 8.70
N PRO A 228 -10.90 7.36 9.49
CA PRO A 228 -11.25 8.17 10.65
C PRO A 228 -12.19 9.35 10.33
N SER A 229 -12.00 10.03 9.19
CA SER A 229 -12.83 11.17 8.78
C SER A 229 -14.26 10.79 8.41
N LEU A 230 -14.57 9.50 8.28
CA LEU A 230 -15.94 9.03 8.04
C LEU A 230 -16.80 9.04 9.31
N LYS A 231 -16.20 9.12 10.50
CA LYS A 231 -16.95 9.31 11.74
C LYS A 231 -17.55 10.72 11.79
N GLY A 232 -18.78 10.82 12.28
CA GLY A 232 -19.47 12.11 12.42
C GLY A 232 -18.67 13.08 13.30
N GLY A 233 -18.42 14.29 12.79
CA GLY A 233 -17.68 15.34 13.50
C GLY A 233 -16.15 15.26 13.37
N GLU A 234 -15.59 14.15 12.87
CA GLU A 234 -14.15 14.06 12.62
C GLU A 234 -13.77 14.85 11.35
N PRO A 235 -12.65 15.61 11.40
CA PRO A 235 -12.15 16.36 10.25
C PRO A 235 -11.48 15.44 9.22
N PHE A 236 -11.48 15.87 7.95
CA PHE A 236 -10.57 15.38 6.92
C PHE A 236 -9.32 16.26 6.91
N GLU A 237 -8.21 15.69 7.32
CA GLU A 237 -6.99 16.45 7.53
C GLU A 237 -6.36 16.77 6.18
N LEU A 238 -6.01 18.02 5.96
CA LEU A 238 -5.38 18.51 4.73
C LEU A 238 -3.86 18.66 4.91
N VAL A 239 -3.41 18.79 6.15
CA VAL A 239 -2.00 18.90 6.54
C VAL A 239 -1.60 17.69 7.37
N ASP A 240 -0.33 17.28 7.32
CA ASP A 240 0.16 16.20 8.17
C ASP A 240 0.38 16.66 9.62
N ASP A 241 0.41 15.71 10.56
CA ASP A 241 0.57 15.98 12.00
C ASP A 241 1.90 16.72 12.33
N ARG A 242 2.88 16.76 11.42
CA ARG A 242 4.14 17.50 11.62
C ARG A 242 3.96 19.00 11.43
N GLY A 243 3.00 19.42 10.60
CA GLY A 243 2.55 20.81 10.50
C GLY A 243 1.51 21.19 11.55
N ALA A 244 1.05 20.26 12.40
CA ALA A 244 -0.10 20.50 13.26
C ALA A 244 0.18 21.41 14.49
N ALA A 245 1.45 21.56 14.89
CA ALA A 245 1.84 22.46 15.97
C ALA A 245 1.50 23.94 15.66
N ASP A 246 1.41 24.28 14.37
CA ASP A 246 1.12 25.60 13.85
C ASP A 246 -0.18 25.61 13.00
N GLN A 247 -1.18 24.76 13.31
CA GLN A 247 -2.44 24.79 12.58
C GLN A 247 -3.10 26.17 12.69
N GLU A 248 -3.01 26.91 11.60
CA GLU A 248 -3.64 28.22 11.44
C GLU A 248 -5.16 28.13 11.68
N PRO A 249 -5.78 29.13 12.35
CA PRO A 249 -7.20 29.08 12.72
C PRO A 249 -8.17 28.85 11.55
N TRP A 250 -7.81 29.26 10.33
CA TRP A 250 -8.62 29.12 9.12
C TRP A 250 -8.73 27.67 8.62
N MET A 251 -7.83 26.78 9.04
CA MET A 251 -7.73 25.42 8.51
C MET A 251 -8.80 24.48 9.09
N LYS A 252 -9.06 24.58 10.39
CA LYS A 252 -10.02 23.70 11.09
C LYS A 252 -11.43 23.72 10.50
N PRO A 253 -12.02 24.89 10.15
CA PRO A 253 -13.31 24.93 9.46
C PRO A 253 -13.31 24.19 8.12
N ILE A 254 -12.22 24.30 7.35
CA ILE A 254 -12.10 23.66 6.03
C ILE A 254 -11.96 22.16 6.18
N GLU A 255 -11.10 21.68 7.08
CA GLU A 255 -10.93 20.24 7.34
C GLU A 255 -12.20 19.59 7.89
N LYS A 256 -12.91 20.28 8.78
CA LYS A 256 -14.23 19.84 9.27
C LYS A 256 -15.22 19.70 8.12
N ARG A 257 -15.30 20.73 7.26
CA ARG A 257 -16.20 20.74 6.11
C ARG A 257 -15.84 19.65 5.09
N ALA A 258 -14.55 19.46 4.80
CA ALA A 258 -14.06 18.38 3.95
C ALA A 258 -14.48 16.99 4.48
N GLY A 259 -14.42 16.77 5.80
CA GLY A 259 -14.94 15.55 6.42
C GLY A 259 -16.44 15.36 6.20
N GLU A 260 -17.24 16.42 6.31
CA GLU A 260 -18.70 16.37 6.04
C GLU A 260 -19.00 15.99 4.60
N LEU A 261 -18.29 16.59 3.66
CA LEU A 261 -18.48 16.36 2.24
C LEU A 261 -18.02 14.95 1.83
N LEU A 262 -16.91 14.45 2.39
CA LEU A 262 -16.46 13.07 2.17
C LEU A 262 -17.53 12.05 2.59
N ARG A 263 -18.16 12.26 3.76
CA ARG A 263 -19.26 11.41 4.24
C ARG A 263 -20.47 11.45 3.30
N LEU A 264 -20.74 12.60 2.68
CA LEU A 264 -21.80 12.74 1.68
C LEU A 264 -21.48 11.99 0.38
N GLU A 265 -20.24 12.04 -0.10
CA GLU A 265 -19.84 11.29 -1.31
C GLU A 265 -19.89 9.77 -1.11
N LEU A 266 -19.50 9.32 0.08
CA LEU A 266 -19.51 7.91 0.47
C LEU A 266 -20.82 7.50 1.19
N GLN A 267 -21.90 8.27 0.99
CA GLN A 267 -23.17 8.07 1.70
C GLN A 267 -23.80 6.69 1.46
N THR A 268 -23.58 6.07 0.31
CA THR A 268 -24.08 4.72 0.00
C THR A 268 -23.51 3.69 0.95
N GLU A 269 -22.21 3.79 1.21
CA GLU A 269 -21.46 2.96 2.14
C GLU A 269 -21.80 3.34 3.58
N ALA A 270 -21.93 4.64 3.86
CA ALA A 270 -22.28 5.17 5.18
C ALA A 270 -23.69 4.78 5.67
N LYS A 271 -24.53 4.16 4.83
CA LYS A 271 -25.80 3.55 5.26
C LYS A 271 -25.64 2.17 5.90
N ARG A 272 -24.48 1.53 5.72
CA ARG A 272 -24.21 0.20 6.27
C ARG A 272 -23.73 0.32 7.73
N PRO A 273 -24.38 -0.34 8.70
CA PRO A 273 -23.96 -0.27 10.11
C PRO A 273 -22.49 -0.66 10.32
N GLU A 274 -21.99 -1.63 9.55
CA GLU A 274 -20.61 -2.09 9.66
C GLU A 274 -19.61 -1.02 9.22
N PHE A 275 -19.98 -0.19 8.24
CA PHE A 275 -19.13 0.88 7.75
C PHE A 275 -19.06 2.05 8.74
N LEU A 276 -20.19 2.40 9.35
CA LEU A 276 -20.22 3.40 10.43
C LEU A 276 -19.39 2.93 11.62
N ARG A 277 -19.52 1.65 12.00
CA ARG A 277 -18.73 1.09 13.09
C ARG A 277 -17.24 1.05 12.77
N LEU A 278 -16.87 0.69 11.54
CA LEU A 278 -15.48 0.76 11.07
C LEU A 278 -14.92 2.18 11.20
N ALA A 279 -15.66 3.19 10.76
CA ALA A 279 -15.27 4.60 10.88
C ALA A 279 -15.06 5.01 12.34
N ASP A 280 -15.98 4.60 13.24
CA ASP A 280 -15.86 4.84 14.68
C ASP A 280 -14.57 4.24 15.27
N LEU A 281 -14.30 2.97 14.96
CA LEU A 281 -13.12 2.26 15.44
C LEU A 281 -11.81 2.90 14.95
N LEU A 282 -11.75 3.30 13.68
CA LEU A 282 -10.56 3.94 13.11
C LEU A 282 -10.35 5.36 13.69
N ALA A 283 -11.42 6.10 13.97
CA ALA A 283 -11.34 7.39 14.64
C ALA A 283 -10.93 7.27 16.11
N GLU A 284 -11.50 6.30 16.86
CA GLU A 284 -11.08 5.98 18.23
C GLU A 284 -9.59 5.62 18.26
N ARG A 285 -9.13 4.78 17.32
CA ARG A 285 -7.72 4.43 17.15
C ARG A 285 -6.85 5.66 16.88
N ARG A 286 -7.25 6.55 15.97
CA ARG A 286 -6.51 7.79 15.66
C ARG A 286 -6.39 8.66 16.91
N ALA A 287 -7.48 8.86 17.65
CA ALA A 287 -7.47 9.66 18.87
C ALA A 287 -6.53 9.09 19.93
N LEU A 288 -6.51 7.76 20.09
CA LEU A 288 -5.60 7.06 21.00
C LEU A 288 -4.13 7.23 20.58
N VAL A 289 -3.83 6.99 19.29
CA VAL A 289 -2.48 7.17 18.74
C VAL A 289 -1.99 8.61 18.91
N ARG A 290 -2.85 9.62 18.76
CA ARG A 290 -2.48 11.02 19.00
C ARG A 290 -2.04 11.30 20.42
N LYS A 291 -2.73 10.73 21.41
CA LYS A 291 -2.30 10.83 22.83
C LYS A 291 -0.90 10.26 23.00
N TRP A 292 -0.62 9.11 22.38
CA TRP A 292 0.70 8.49 22.43
C TRP A 292 1.78 9.31 21.71
N VAL A 293 1.48 9.86 20.52
CA VAL A 293 2.39 10.75 19.78
C VAL A 293 2.75 11.99 20.60
N ALA A 294 1.80 12.55 21.36
CA ALA A 294 2.05 13.70 22.23
C ALA A 294 2.84 13.32 23.50
N LEU A 295 2.59 12.13 24.06
CA LEU A 295 3.20 11.68 25.33
C LEU A 295 4.65 11.20 25.17
N LEU A 296 4.89 10.33 24.18
CA LEU A 296 6.15 9.58 24.04
C LEU A 296 7.42 10.42 23.82
N PRO A 297 7.38 11.59 23.13
CA PRO A 297 8.54 12.47 23.02
C PRO A 297 9.08 12.95 24.37
N GLY A 298 8.21 13.14 25.38
CA GLY A 298 8.61 13.47 26.74
C GLY A 298 9.43 12.37 27.43
N LEU A 299 9.40 11.16 26.87
CA LEU A 299 10.19 9.99 27.31
C LEU A 299 11.39 9.72 26.38
N GLY A 300 11.68 10.60 25.43
CA GLY A 300 12.73 10.39 24.42
C GLY A 300 12.37 9.30 23.39
N LEU A 301 11.09 8.98 23.24
CA LEU A 301 10.60 7.95 22.33
C LEU A 301 9.84 8.56 21.15
N VAL A 302 9.99 7.95 19.97
CA VAL A 302 9.23 8.32 18.77
C VAL A 302 8.32 7.17 18.40
N LEU A 303 7.01 7.44 18.35
CA LEU A 303 6.04 6.44 17.92
C LEU A 303 6.10 6.26 16.41
N ARG A 304 6.18 5.01 15.96
CA ARG A 304 5.81 4.66 14.59
C ARG A 304 4.29 4.67 14.51
N VAL A 305 3.71 5.65 13.82
CA VAL A 305 2.24 5.72 13.67
C VAL A 305 1.74 4.49 12.90
N PRO A 306 0.70 3.79 13.39
CA PRO A 306 0.12 2.65 12.70
C PRO A 306 -0.53 3.04 11.37
N GLY A 307 0.08 2.68 10.24
CA GLY A 307 -0.45 2.91 8.89
C GLY A 307 -1.15 1.71 8.26
N ARG A 308 -1.41 0.63 9.01
CA ARG A 308 -2.07 -0.58 8.49
C ARG A 308 -3.35 -0.86 9.27
N TYR A 309 -4.33 -1.47 8.61
CA TYR A 309 -5.61 -1.89 9.17
C TYR A 309 -5.36 -2.79 10.37
N LEU A 310 -4.60 -3.86 10.14
CA LEU A 310 -3.95 -4.65 11.19
C LEU A 310 -2.50 -4.17 11.36
N PRO A 311 -2.14 -3.55 12.50
CA PRO A 311 -0.80 -3.05 12.73
C PRO A 311 0.27 -4.15 12.69
N GLU A 312 1.40 -3.85 12.06
CA GLU A 312 2.53 -4.79 11.93
C GLU A 312 3.32 -4.96 13.25
N ALA A 313 3.31 -3.94 14.11
CA ALA A 313 4.03 -3.94 15.38
C ALA A 313 3.11 -4.39 16.52
N ASN A 314 3.71 -5.03 17.54
CA ASN A 314 2.99 -5.43 18.74
C ASN A 314 2.94 -4.26 19.73
N TYR A 315 2.12 -3.25 19.42
CA TYR A 315 2.01 -2.03 20.23
C TYR A 315 1.66 -2.30 21.70
N GLU A 316 0.93 -3.38 22.00
CA GLU A 316 0.62 -3.77 23.38
C GLU A 316 1.90 -4.05 24.17
N GLN A 317 2.79 -4.85 23.59
CA GLN A 317 4.08 -5.18 24.18
C GLN A 317 5.06 -4.00 24.10
N ASP A 318 5.12 -3.33 22.95
CA ASP A 318 6.07 -2.25 22.69
C ASP A 318 5.76 -1.00 23.53
N LEU A 319 4.51 -0.77 23.92
CA LEU A 319 4.10 0.38 24.73
C LEU A 319 3.80 0.02 26.18
N ALA A 320 4.00 -1.25 26.57
CA ALA A 320 3.87 -1.68 27.95
C ALA A 320 4.71 -0.79 28.89
N HIS A 321 4.07 -0.28 29.94
CA HIS A 321 4.64 0.65 30.93
C HIS A 321 5.08 2.03 30.40
N ARG A 322 4.85 2.33 29.11
CA ARG A 322 5.16 3.64 28.49
C ARG A 322 3.92 4.51 28.31
N VAL A 323 2.74 3.88 28.27
CA VAL A 323 1.43 4.52 28.19
C VAL A 323 0.50 3.96 29.28
N PRO A 324 -0.57 4.68 29.68
CA PRO A 324 -1.54 4.19 30.67
C PRO A 324 -2.14 2.83 30.28
N ARG A 325 -2.29 1.89 31.23
CA ARG A 325 -2.82 0.55 30.95
C ARG A 325 -4.22 0.59 30.32
N ARG A 326 -5.08 1.51 30.77
CA ARG A 326 -6.42 1.72 30.20
C ARG A 326 -6.40 2.03 28.70
N GLU A 327 -5.37 2.73 28.23
CA GLU A 327 -5.19 3.03 26.81
C GLU A 327 -4.78 1.78 26.01
N LEU A 328 -4.00 0.87 26.60
CA LEU A 328 -3.70 -0.43 26.00
C LEU A 328 -4.94 -1.33 25.96
N ASP A 329 -5.75 -1.36 27.02
CA ASP A 329 -7.00 -2.12 27.02
C ASP A 329 -7.99 -1.59 25.95
N GLU A 330 -8.02 -0.27 25.74
CA GLU A 330 -8.79 0.36 24.66
C GLU A 330 -8.26 -0.03 23.28
N TRP A 331 -6.94 -0.04 23.08
CA TRP A 331 -6.29 -0.53 21.87
C TRP A 331 -6.64 -1.99 21.58
N GLU A 332 -6.53 -2.87 22.57
CA GLU A 332 -6.88 -4.29 22.47
C GLU A 332 -8.34 -4.47 22.06
N ARG A 333 -9.27 -3.73 22.69
CA ARG A 333 -10.70 -3.77 22.34
C ARG A 333 -10.93 -3.37 20.88
N ILE A 334 -10.37 -2.22 20.45
CA ILE A 334 -10.53 -1.73 19.08
C ILE A 334 -10.01 -2.78 18.08
N HIS A 335 -8.82 -3.33 18.32
CA HIS A 335 -8.21 -4.31 17.43
C HIS A 335 -8.89 -5.69 17.47
N GLY A 336 -9.47 -6.08 18.59
CA GLY A 336 -10.32 -7.26 18.69
C GLY A 336 -11.53 -7.17 17.76
N GLU A 337 -12.16 -5.99 17.69
CA GLU A 337 -13.32 -5.76 16.84
C GLU A 337 -12.97 -5.59 15.36
N LEU A 338 -11.88 -4.87 15.05
CA LEU A 338 -11.35 -4.75 13.68
C LEU A 338 -10.96 -6.11 13.07
N ARG A 339 -10.58 -7.10 13.89
CA ARG A 339 -10.31 -8.47 13.41
C ARG A 339 -11.57 -9.25 13.04
N SER A 340 -12.76 -8.73 13.30
CA SER A 340 -13.99 -9.41 12.90
C SER A 340 -14.18 -9.39 11.39
N ARG A 341 -14.77 -10.46 10.85
CA ARG A 341 -15.03 -10.58 9.40
C ARG A 341 -15.88 -9.42 8.87
N ALA A 342 -16.86 -8.96 9.64
CA ALA A 342 -17.73 -7.85 9.23
C ALA A 342 -16.97 -6.54 9.05
N MET A 343 -16.05 -6.22 9.99
CA MET A 343 -15.21 -5.02 9.87
C MET A 343 -14.22 -5.14 8.72
N LEU A 344 -13.64 -6.33 8.53
CA LEU A 344 -12.75 -6.58 7.40
C LEU A 344 -13.48 -6.43 6.06
N ASP A 345 -14.67 -7.02 5.90
CA ASP A 345 -15.47 -6.91 4.68
C ASP A 345 -15.86 -5.45 4.39
N ALA A 346 -16.18 -4.67 5.43
CA ALA A 346 -16.42 -3.22 5.31
C ALA A 346 -15.17 -2.47 4.86
N PHE A 347 -14.01 -2.77 5.45
CA PHE A 347 -12.73 -2.15 5.10
C PHE A 347 -12.31 -2.48 3.68
N LEU A 348 -12.41 -3.74 3.26
CA LEU A 348 -12.11 -4.18 1.90
C LEU A 348 -13.07 -3.55 0.87
N GLY A 349 -14.34 -3.31 1.26
CA GLY A 349 -15.29 -2.54 0.46
C GLY A 349 -14.84 -1.11 0.20
N LEU A 350 -14.44 -0.40 1.26
CA LEU A 350 -13.89 0.95 1.16
C LEU A 350 -12.61 0.97 0.31
N ARG A 351 -11.71 0.00 0.56
CA ARG A 351 -10.46 -0.14 -0.19
C ARG A 351 -10.69 -0.34 -1.67
N ARG A 352 -11.60 -1.24 -2.08
CA ARG A 352 -11.92 -1.46 -3.50
C ARG A 352 -12.42 -0.19 -4.19
N ARG A 353 -13.26 0.61 -3.50
CA ARG A 353 -13.73 1.87 -4.06
C ARG A 353 -12.60 2.87 -4.25
N PHE A 354 -11.75 3.04 -3.23
CA PHE A 354 -10.63 3.97 -3.30
C PHE A 354 -9.57 3.53 -4.32
N THR A 355 -9.25 2.24 -4.39
CA THR A 355 -8.31 1.72 -5.41
C THR A 355 -8.83 1.93 -6.82
N GLY A 356 -10.15 1.86 -7.07
CA GLY A 356 -10.70 2.11 -8.40
C GLY A 356 -10.38 3.50 -8.94
N SER A 357 -10.35 4.51 -8.07
CA SER A 357 -9.91 5.87 -8.43
C SER A 357 -8.40 5.92 -8.74
N VAL A 358 -7.57 5.31 -7.88
CA VAL A 358 -6.11 5.22 -8.11
C VAL A 358 -5.79 4.45 -9.39
N GLU A 359 -6.48 3.33 -9.66
CA GLU A 359 -6.39 2.58 -10.91
C GLU A 359 -6.61 3.48 -12.12
N ARG A 360 -7.67 4.32 -12.08
CA ARG A 360 -7.98 5.24 -13.18
C ARG A 360 -6.88 6.27 -13.42
N HIS A 361 -6.30 6.80 -12.35
CA HIS A 361 -5.16 7.72 -12.39
C HIS A 361 -3.95 7.09 -13.09
N GLU A 362 -3.54 5.90 -12.65
CA GLU A 362 -2.36 5.21 -13.19
C GLU A 362 -2.57 4.70 -14.61
N VAL A 363 -3.78 4.24 -14.94
CA VAL A 363 -4.16 3.90 -16.32
C VAL A 363 -4.05 5.12 -17.23
N GLN A 364 -4.39 6.32 -16.74
CA GLN A 364 -4.26 7.53 -17.54
C GLN A 364 -2.80 7.87 -17.84
N HIS A 365 -1.89 7.77 -16.86
CA HIS A 365 -0.44 7.89 -17.12
C HIS A 365 0.00 6.92 -18.22
N ARG A 366 -0.51 5.69 -18.20
CA ARG A 366 -0.14 4.70 -19.22
C ARG A 366 -0.60 5.10 -20.63
N ILE A 367 -1.82 5.60 -20.74
CA ILE A 367 -2.39 6.14 -21.99
C ILE A 367 -1.55 7.32 -22.47
N ASP A 368 -1.25 8.27 -21.59
CA ASP A 368 -0.54 9.50 -21.96
C ASP A 368 0.87 9.22 -22.45
N TYR A 369 1.58 8.26 -21.84
CA TYR A 369 2.89 7.84 -22.34
C TYR A 369 2.85 7.18 -23.73
N THR A 370 1.70 6.69 -24.19
CA THR A 370 1.55 6.17 -25.58
C THR A 370 1.18 7.26 -26.58
N ALA A 371 0.66 8.40 -26.13
CA ALA A 371 0.25 9.53 -26.98
C ALA A 371 1.44 10.31 -27.58
N GLY A 372 2.68 10.04 -27.14
CA GLY A 372 3.87 10.69 -27.68
C GLY A 372 4.08 12.09 -27.11
N LEU A 373 4.28 13.09 -27.98
CA LEU A 373 4.58 14.46 -27.58
C LEU A 373 3.30 15.22 -27.22
N VAL A 374 3.06 15.42 -25.92
CA VAL A 374 1.93 16.22 -25.42
C VAL A 374 2.44 17.59 -24.93
N PRO A 375 1.90 18.74 -25.39
CA PRO A 375 2.31 20.05 -24.89
C PRO A 375 1.97 20.22 -23.41
N VAL A 376 2.73 21.05 -22.69
CA VAL A 376 2.33 21.52 -21.35
C VAL A 376 1.09 22.42 -21.48
N PRO A 377 -0.03 22.13 -20.78
CA PRO A 377 -1.24 22.94 -20.85
C PRO A 377 -0.99 24.41 -20.50
N PRO A 378 -1.69 25.38 -21.12
CA PRO A 378 -1.45 26.81 -20.93
C PRO A 378 -1.42 27.24 -19.46
N VAL A 379 -2.39 26.77 -18.66
CA VAL A 379 -2.46 27.02 -17.21
C VAL A 379 -1.19 26.59 -16.47
N LEU A 380 -0.61 25.44 -16.80
CA LEU A 380 0.66 25.00 -16.20
C LEU A 380 1.85 25.77 -16.76
N ALA A 381 1.82 26.09 -18.05
CA ALA A 381 2.86 26.88 -18.68
C ALA A 381 2.99 28.26 -18.03
N ASP A 382 1.86 28.91 -17.73
CA ASP A 382 1.81 30.18 -17.01
C ASP A 382 2.35 30.04 -15.58
N LEU A 383 1.87 29.03 -14.82
CA LEU A 383 2.29 28.79 -13.44
C LEU A 383 3.79 28.46 -13.30
N LEU A 384 4.37 27.77 -14.29
CA LEU A 384 5.75 27.31 -14.27
C LEU A 384 6.70 28.19 -15.10
N GLY A 385 6.19 29.24 -15.75
CA GLY A 385 6.98 30.12 -16.62
C GLY A 385 7.56 29.43 -17.86
N VAL A 386 6.85 28.44 -18.41
CA VAL A 386 7.30 27.64 -19.56
C VAL A 386 7.04 28.38 -20.86
N LYS A 387 8.12 28.89 -21.48
CA LYS A 387 8.04 29.63 -22.75
C LYS A 387 7.78 28.74 -23.98
N ASN A 388 8.24 27.49 -23.95
CA ASN A 388 8.04 26.53 -25.03
C ASN A 388 7.32 25.28 -24.51
N PRO A 389 5.97 25.27 -24.53
CA PRO A 389 5.18 24.16 -24.00
C PRO A 389 5.43 22.80 -24.69
N LEU A 390 5.85 22.79 -25.96
CA LEU A 390 6.18 21.58 -26.71
C LEU A 390 7.60 21.07 -26.42
N GLY A 391 8.48 21.94 -25.91
CA GLY A 391 9.89 21.64 -25.64
C GLY A 391 10.17 21.16 -24.23
N ALA A 392 9.15 20.80 -23.44
CA ALA A 392 9.37 20.33 -22.07
C ALA A 392 10.12 19.00 -22.07
N VAL A 393 11.33 19.00 -21.50
CA VAL A 393 12.20 17.82 -21.42
C VAL A 393 11.51 16.72 -20.60
N PHE A 394 11.58 15.47 -21.06
CA PHE A 394 11.04 14.33 -20.34
C PHE A 394 11.60 14.26 -18.90
N GLY A 395 10.73 14.02 -17.91
CA GLY A 395 11.10 14.00 -16.49
C GLY A 395 11.34 15.38 -15.84
N SER A 396 11.34 16.47 -16.61
CA SER A 396 11.38 17.83 -16.05
C SER A 396 10.14 18.12 -15.20
N LEU A 397 10.20 19.14 -14.34
CA LEU A 397 9.05 19.55 -13.52
C LEU A 397 7.80 19.87 -14.38
N PRO A 398 7.87 20.64 -15.48
CA PRO A 398 6.71 20.87 -16.35
C PRO A 398 6.13 19.62 -17.00
N ALA A 399 6.99 18.71 -17.47
CA ALA A 399 6.53 17.46 -18.08
C ALA A 399 5.81 16.60 -17.05
N ARG A 400 6.36 16.45 -15.84
CA ARG A 400 5.71 15.70 -14.75
C ARG A 400 4.42 16.35 -14.30
N ALA A 401 4.39 17.68 -14.12
CA ALA A 401 3.16 18.39 -13.73
C ALA A 401 2.05 18.25 -14.78
N ARG A 402 2.40 18.24 -16.08
CA ARG A 402 1.47 17.95 -17.18
C ARG A 402 0.89 16.54 -17.03
N ASP A 403 1.74 15.54 -16.83
CA ASP A 403 1.33 14.13 -16.74
C ASP A 403 0.39 13.94 -15.53
N GLU A 404 0.77 14.48 -14.37
CA GLU A 404 -0.08 14.43 -13.16
C GLU A 404 -1.40 15.19 -13.33
N LEU A 405 -1.41 16.34 -14.01
CA LEU A 405 -2.65 17.07 -14.27
C LEU A 405 -3.59 16.25 -15.15
N SER A 406 -3.10 15.61 -16.22
CA SER A 406 -3.93 14.75 -17.07
C SER A 406 -4.52 13.59 -16.27
N ALA A 407 -3.68 12.91 -15.48
CA ALA A 407 -4.07 11.76 -14.68
C ALA A 407 -5.10 12.11 -13.59
N HIS A 408 -4.90 13.21 -12.86
CA HIS A 408 -5.87 13.66 -11.85
C HIS A 408 -7.20 14.10 -12.46
N LEU A 409 -7.20 14.79 -13.60
CA LEU A 409 -8.46 15.17 -14.25
C LEU A 409 -9.21 13.95 -14.77
N ALA A 410 -8.52 12.93 -15.30
CA ALA A 410 -9.13 11.66 -15.68
C ALA A 410 -9.69 10.90 -14.46
N GLN A 411 -8.93 10.88 -13.36
CA GLN A 411 -9.33 10.31 -12.07
C GLN A 411 -10.63 10.97 -11.56
N MET A 412 -10.71 12.30 -11.49
CA MET A 412 -11.92 13.00 -11.07
C MET A 412 -13.10 12.78 -12.05
N ALA A 413 -12.82 12.74 -13.35
CA ALA A 413 -13.87 12.62 -14.37
C ALA A 413 -14.53 11.22 -14.44
N ASP A 414 -13.79 10.16 -14.12
CA ASP A 414 -14.21 8.75 -14.32
C ASP A 414 -14.00 7.83 -13.10
N GLY A 415 -13.26 8.25 -12.07
CA GLY A 415 -12.85 7.42 -10.93
C GLY A 415 -13.94 7.19 -9.87
N GLY A 416 -15.06 7.90 -9.96
CA GLY A 416 -16.24 7.68 -9.11
C GLY A 416 -16.20 8.32 -7.71
N THR A 417 -15.12 9.05 -7.38
CA THR A 417 -14.95 9.80 -6.12
C THR A 417 -14.32 11.19 -6.32
N PRO A 418 -14.83 12.03 -7.24
CA PRO A 418 -14.21 13.31 -7.60
C PRO A 418 -13.97 14.24 -6.42
N LEU A 419 -14.81 14.20 -5.39
CA LEU A 419 -14.65 15.03 -4.21
C LEU A 419 -13.49 14.52 -3.33
N LEU A 420 -13.44 13.22 -3.03
CA LEU A 420 -12.29 12.63 -2.33
C LEU A 420 -10.99 12.87 -3.12
N ASP A 421 -11.03 12.72 -4.44
CA ASP A 421 -9.86 12.88 -5.30
C ASP A 421 -9.32 14.32 -5.25
N ILE A 422 -10.18 15.33 -5.34
CA ILE A 422 -9.74 16.74 -5.24
C ILE A 422 -9.27 17.09 -3.82
N LEU A 423 -9.88 16.53 -2.77
CA LEU A 423 -9.44 16.72 -1.39
C LEU A 423 -8.04 16.12 -1.15
N LEU A 424 -7.80 14.90 -1.61
CA LEU A 424 -6.50 14.24 -1.50
C LEU A 424 -5.43 14.96 -2.31
N LEU A 425 -5.73 15.35 -3.55
CA LEU A 425 -4.81 16.12 -4.39
C LEU A 425 -4.43 17.44 -3.73
N SER A 426 -5.40 18.13 -3.13
CA SER A 426 -5.18 19.44 -2.49
C SER A 426 -4.22 19.36 -1.29
N ARG A 427 -4.03 18.19 -0.66
CA ARG A 427 -3.00 18.00 0.38
C ARG A 427 -1.60 18.39 -0.12
N SER A 428 -1.32 18.23 -1.41
CA SER A 428 -0.03 18.60 -2.01
C SER A 428 0.25 20.12 -2.01
N LEU A 429 -0.79 20.95 -1.86
CA LEU A 429 -0.67 22.42 -1.81
C LEU A 429 -0.26 22.95 -0.44
N PHE A 430 -0.38 22.12 0.60
CA PHE A 430 -0.06 22.51 1.98
C PHE A 430 1.30 21.98 2.44
N ARG A 431 2.15 21.54 1.52
CA ARG A 431 3.52 21.08 1.79
C ARG A 431 4.49 22.25 1.71
N GLU A 432 5.60 22.16 2.44
CA GLU A 432 6.64 23.21 2.44
C GLU A 432 7.27 23.49 1.07
N ARG A 433 7.34 22.47 0.20
CA ARG A 433 7.96 22.57 -1.12
C ARG A 433 7.02 22.06 -2.20
N PHE A 434 6.87 22.85 -3.25
CA PHE A 434 6.07 22.49 -4.41
C PHE A 434 6.82 21.52 -5.32
N ASP A 435 6.11 20.50 -5.77
CA ASP A 435 6.55 19.52 -6.76
C ASP A 435 5.50 19.39 -7.89
N ALA A 436 5.65 18.38 -8.75
CA ALA A 436 4.72 18.16 -9.85
C ALA A 436 3.26 18.01 -9.39
N TYR A 437 3.03 17.35 -8.24
CA TYR A 437 1.70 17.19 -7.66
C TYR A 437 1.14 18.52 -7.18
N SER A 438 1.95 19.36 -6.52
CA SER A 438 1.51 20.69 -6.07
C SER A 438 1.07 21.58 -7.24
N TYR A 439 1.82 21.57 -8.36
CA TYR A 439 1.44 22.34 -9.55
C TYR A 439 0.22 21.74 -10.28
N ALA A 440 0.10 20.42 -10.35
CA ALA A 440 -1.09 19.76 -10.88
C ALA A 440 -2.34 20.07 -10.02
N ALA A 441 -2.21 20.07 -8.69
CA ALA A 441 -3.27 20.45 -7.77
C ALA A 441 -3.69 21.92 -7.97
N TRP A 442 -2.72 22.82 -8.08
CA TRP A 442 -3.00 24.23 -8.31
C TRP A 442 -3.73 24.44 -9.65
N ALA A 443 -3.20 23.88 -10.74
CA ALA A 443 -3.83 23.94 -12.05
C ALA A 443 -5.24 23.31 -12.04
N THR A 444 -5.44 22.23 -11.29
CA THR A 444 -6.76 21.61 -11.10
C THR A 444 -7.72 22.58 -10.42
N LEU A 445 -7.35 23.19 -9.29
CA LEU A 445 -8.25 24.13 -8.60
C LEU A 445 -8.65 25.29 -9.51
N LEU A 446 -7.69 25.86 -10.26
CA LEU A 446 -7.96 26.92 -11.23
C LEU A 446 -8.90 26.46 -12.35
N GLY A 447 -8.56 25.38 -13.03
CA GLY A 447 -9.31 24.93 -14.20
C GLY A 447 -10.70 24.38 -13.87
N VAL A 448 -10.80 23.51 -12.86
CA VAL A 448 -12.09 22.96 -12.41
C VAL A 448 -12.96 24.07 -11.83
N GLY A 449 -12.39 24.99 -11.04
CA GLY A 449 -13.12 26.14 -10.52
C GLY A 449 -13.72 27.01 -11.62
N ARG A 450 -12.94 27.34 -12.65
CA ARG A 450 -13.44 28.09 -13.84
C ARG A 450 -14.55 27.34 -14.57
N GLU A 451 -14.41 26.03 -14.76
CA GLU A 451 -15.44 25.19 -15.39
C GLU A 451 -16.74 25.08 -14.58
N LEU A 452 -16.67 25.30 -13.27
CA LEU A 452 -17.83 25.39 -12.37
C LEU A 452 -18.38 26.83 -12.24
N GLY A 453 -17.80 27.80 -12.95
CA GLY A 453 -18.18 29.22 -12.84
C GLY A 453 -17.82 29.83 -11.48
N LYS A 454 -16.82 29.29 -10.78
CA LYS A 454 -16.32 29.82 -9.51
C LYS A 454 -15.14 30.76 -9.76
N ASP A 455 -15.12 31.89 -9.07
CA ASP A 455 -14.03 32.86 -9.15
C ASP A 455 -12.84 32.45 -8.25
N VAL A 456 -12.20 31.34 -8.61
CA VAL A 456 -11.04 30.79 -7.91
C VAL A 456 -9.78 31.63 -8.11
N ASP A 457 -9.67 32.31 -9.26
CA ASP A 457 -8.56 33.20 -9.59
C ASP A 457 -8.48 34.37 -8.59
N ALA A 458 -9.61 35.00 -8.26
CA ALA A 458 -9.66 36.06 -7.25
C ALA A 458 -9.26 35.58 -5.84
N GLN A 459 -9.50 34.31 -5.50
CA GLN A 459 -9.13 33.77 -4.19
C GLN A 459 -7.63 33.51 -4.05
N ILE A 460 -7.02 32.97 -5.11
CA ILE A 460 -5.59 32.61 -5.12
C ILE A 460 -4.71 33.84 -5.35
N GLY A 461 -5.14 34.78 -6.20
CA GLY A 461 -4.36 35.96 -6.57
C GLY A 461 -3.16 35.63 -7.48
N THR A 462 -2.38 36.65 -7.81
CA THR A 462 -1.28 36.59 -8.80
C THR A 462 0.12 36.73 -8.19
N ALA A 463 0.23 36.94 -6.88
CA ALA A 463 1.48 37.14 -6.14
C ALA A 463 1.88 35.86 -5.36
N THR A 464 2.81 35.97 -4.39
CA THR A 464 3.19 34.87 -3.49
C THR A 464 1.95 34.26 -2.83
N VAL A 465 1.57 33.06 -3.26
CA VAL A 465 0.35 32.39 -2.81
C VAL A 465 0.55 31.83 -1.40
N ARG A 466 -0.39 32.13 -0.51
CA ARG A 466 -0.46 31.58 0.85
C ARG A 466 -1.36 30.36 0.90
N SER A 467 -1.06 29.40 1.76
CA SER A 467 -1.87 28.20 2.00
C SER A 467 -3.36 28.49 2.23
N GLU A 468 -3.68 29.57 2.95
CA GLU A 468 -5.07 29.98 3.20
C GLU A 468 -5.85 30.27 1.91
N GLN A 469 -5.19 30.81 0.89
CA GLN A 469 -5.82 31.13 -0.38
C GLN A 469 -6.21 29.86 -1.14
N PHE A 470 -5.38 28.82 -1.09
CA PHE A 470 -5.75 27.50 -1.61
C PHE A 470 -6.91 26.89 -0.83
N GLY A 471 -6.93 27.06 0.50
CA GLY A 471 -8.06 26.65 1.34
C GLY A 471 -9.38 27.28 0.87
N ARG A 472 -9.41 28.60 0.66
CA ARG A 472 -10.60 29.30 0.17
C ARG A 472 -11.01 28.85 -1.24
N ALA A 473 -10.06 28.69 -2.15
CA ALA A 473 -10.33 28.21 -3.50
C ALA A 473 -10.91 26.78 -3.49
N LEU A 474 -10.33 25.90 -2.67
CA LEU A 474 -10.84 24.55 -2.46
C LEU A 474 -12.28 24.58 -1.93
N SER A 475 -12.55 25.39 -0.90
CA SER A 475 -13.91 25.55 -0.35
C SER A 475 -14.94 25.95 -1.41
N LEU A 476 -14.60 26.80 -2.40
CA LEU A 476 -15.53 27.15 -3.46
C LEU A 476 -15.90 25.97 -4.38
N ILE A 477 -14.96 25.06 -4.61
CA ILE A 477 -15.13 23.92 -5.53
C ILE A 477 -15.88 22.78 -4.85
N VAL A 478 -15.50 22.45 -3.61
CA VAL A 478 -16.06 21.27 -2.91
C VAL A 478 -17.52 21.43 -2.49
N GLU A 479 -18.05 22.66 -2.51
CA GLU A 479 -19.49 22.92 -2.33
C GLU A 479 -20.33 22.55 -3.57
N SER A 480 -19.70 22.32 -4.73
CA SER A 480 -20.42 21.80 -5.90
C SER A 480 -20.73 20.30 -5.76
N PRO A 481 -21.87 19.83 -6.28
CA PRO A 481 -22.18 18.40 -6.32
C PRO A 481 -21.07 17.57 -7.00
N PRO A 482 -20.77 16.34 -6.52
CA PRO A 482 -19.70 15.51 -7.08
C PRO A 482 -19.78 15.31 -8.61
N HIS A 483 -20.98 15.14 -9.16
CA HIS A 483 -21.18 14.96 -10.60
C HIS A 483 -20.85 16.21 -11.41
N GLU A 484 -21.02 17.42 -10.84
CA GLU A 484 -20.61 18.67 -11.49
C GLU A 484 -19.08 18.81 -11.49
N ILE A 485 -18.42 18.44 -10.38
CA ILE A 485 -16.95 18.42 -10.28
C ILE A 485 -16.36 17.45 -11.33
N ALA A 486 -16.91 16.25 -11.46
CA ALA A 486 -16.48 15.28 -12.47
C ALA A 486 -16.67 15.81 -13.90
N ALA A 487 -17.82 16.43 -14.19
CA ALA A 487 -18.09 17.03 -15.49
C ALA A 487 -17.16 18.21 -15.80
N ALA A 488 -16.87 19.05 -14.79
CA ALA A 488 -15.92 20.15 -14.90
C ALA A 488 -14.48 19.65 -15.15
N ALA A 489 -14.03 18.63 -14.41
CA ALA A 489 -12.73 17.99 -14.64
C ALA A 489 -12.62 17.43 -16.08
N ARG A 490 -13.68 16.79 -16.59
CA ARG A 490 -13.72 16.31 -17.98
C ARG A 490 -13.58 17.44 -19.00
N ARG A 491 -14.36 18.51 -18.87
CA ARG A 491 -14.31 19.67 -19.78
C ARG A 491 -12.95 20.35 -19.74
N PHE A 492 -12.40 20.53 -18.53
CA PHE A 492 -11.09 21.15 -18.35
C PHE A 492 -9.98 20.30 -18.96
N ARG A 493 -10.03 18.96 -18.81
CA ARG A 493 -9.10 18.06 -19.50
C ARG A 493 -9.18 18.23 -21.01
N GLN A 494 -10.39 18.13 -21.57
CA GLN A 494 -10.59 18.27 -23.02
C GLN A 494 -10.04 19.59 -23.54
N ARG A 495 -10.29 20.71 -22.84
CA ARG A 495 -9.73 22.01 -23.22
C ARG A 495 -8.20 22.06 -23.11
N SER A 496 -7.63 21.44 -22.08
CA SER A 496 -6.19 21.52 -21.79
C SER A 496 -5.35 20.65 -22.71
N PHE A 497 -5.89 19.52 -23.14
CA PHE A 497 -5.15 18.50 -23.89
C PHE A 497 -5.66 18.32 -25.33
N GLY A 498 -6.78 18.94 -25.70
CA GLY A 498 -7.33 18.92 -27.06
C GLY A 498 -8.21 17.71 -27.37
N ASP A 499 -8.04 16.61 -26.65
CA ASP A 499 -8.75 15.36 -26.90
C ASP A 499 -9.80 15.04 -25.83
N GLU A 500 -10.88 14.37 -26.27
CA GLU A 500 -11.83 13.78 -25.34
C GLU A 500 -11.14 12.73 -24.45
N LEU A 501 -11.62 12.62 -23.21
CA LEU A 501 -11.13 11.59 -22.30
C LEU A 501 -11.54 10.21 -22.87
N PRO A 502 -10.59 9.29 -23.14
CA PRO A 502 -10.92 8.02 -23.75
C PRO A 502 -11.79 7.19 -22.82
N ARG A 503 -12.71 6.43 -23.41
CA ARG A 503 -13.56 5.51 -22.67
C ARG A 503 -12.73 4.33 -22.20
N VAL A 504 -12.70 4.12 -20.89
CA VAL A 504 -11.99 3.01 -20.26
C VAL A 504 -12.99 2.01 -19.73
N ARG A 505 -12.81 0.73 -20.10
CA ARG A 505 -13.68 -0.37 -19.67
C ARG A 505 -12.83 -1.48 -19.06
N VAL A 506 -13.36 -2.18 -18.06
CA VAL A 506 -12.71 -3.37 -17.52
C VAL A 506 -12.96 -4.54 -18.48
N ALA A 507 -11.90 -5.10 -19.04
CA ALA A 507 -11.96 -6.27 -19.92
C ALA A 507 -11.89 -7.59 -19.14
N SER A 508 -11.00 -7.65 -18.14
CA SER A 508 -10.87 -8.83 -17.27
C SER A 508 -10.31 -8.46 -15.91
N VAL A 509 -10.65 -9.27 -14.90
CA VAL A 509 -10.11 -9.19 -13.55
C VAL A 509 -9.61 -10.56 -13.14
N VAL A 510 -8.38 -10.61 -12.62
CA VAL A 510 -7.80 -11.80 -11.98
C VAL A 510 -7.53 -11.45 -10.53
N GLU A 511 -8.16 -12.19 -9.61
CA GLU A 511 -7.95 -12.01 -8.17
C GLU A 511 -7.03 -13.11 -7.62
N GLY A 512 -6.00 -12.68 -6.92
CA GLY A 512 -5.16 -13.51 -6.08
C GLY A 512 -5.77 -13.69 -4.69
N ARG A 513 -5.03 -14.35 -3.80
CA ARG A 513 -5.39 -14.44 -2.38
C ARG A 513 -5.16 -13.10 -1.70
N ALA A 514 -6.12 -12.64 -0.90
CA ALA A 514 -5.91 -11.48 -0.06
C ALA A 514 -4.75 -11.72 0.92
N TRP A 515 -3.87 -10.73 1.08
CA TRP A 515 -2.76 -10.78 2.03
C TRP A 515 -2.88 -9.64 3.06
N ARG A 516 -2.38 -9.89 4.28
CA ARG A 516 -2.30 -8.97 5.43
C ARG A 516 -3.64 -8.65 6.12
N HIS A 517 -4.68 -9.43 5.87
CA HIS A 517 -6.02 -9.31 6.46
C HIS A 517 -6.53 -10.62 7.04
#